data_AF-A0AAN6QKS9-F1
#
_entry.id   AF-A0AAN6QKS9-F1
#
_cell.length_a   1.000
_cell.length_b   1.000
_cell.length_c   1.000
_cell.angle_alpha   90.00
_cell.angle_beta   90.00
_cell.angle_gamma   90.00
#
_symmetry.space_group_name_H-M   'P 1'
#
loop_
_entity.id
_entity.type
_entity.pdbx_description
1 polymer ?
#
loop_
_entity_poly.entity_id
_entity_poly.type
_entity_poly.pdbx_seq_one_letter_code
_entity_poly.pdbx_strand_id
1 'polypeptide(L)'
;MAPSRADIEKLCAHLATSDQSPFFDRVSPDVVWDVMGKKSVAPSPSTDEIRGLADVQLRHAGTHPAAGHFTSLGTPSTVFTTAVPLSVLITSPESWKKGALGVINERLQHPLQLKIVNVVGGGADQEWATVELEANGVCNNGMPYPQRYAWVMRFDESGTIVQVRAYLDSALVQKAVDQNP
;
A
#
# COMPACT_ATOMS: atom_id res chain seq x y z
N MET A 1 -10.07 -8.84 -19.25
CA MET A 1 -9.22 -7.79 -19.83
C MET A 1 -9.49 -6.49 -19.14
N ALA A 2 -8.45 -5.68 -18.99
CA ALA A 2 -8.54 -4.34 -18.45
C ALA A 2 -9.40 -3.46 -19.37
N PRO A 3 -10.24 -2.57 -18.82
CA PRO A 3 -10.94 -1.57 -19.61
C PRO A 3 -9.96 -0.62 -20.30
N SER A 4 -10.46 0.19 -21.24
CA SER A 4 -9.64 1.25 -21.85
C SER A 4 -9.19 2.25 -20.79
N ARG A 5 -8.08 2.97 -21.05
CA ARG A 5 -7.62 4.06 -20.18
C ARG A 5 -8.75 5.03 -19.82
N ALA A 6 -9.54 5.46 -20.81
CA ALA A 6 -10.64 6.40 -20.60
C ALA A 6 -11.74 5.83 -19.71
N ASP A 7 -11.99 4.52 -19.78
CA ASP A 7 -12.98 3.87 -18.91
C ASP A 7 -12.45 3.67 -17.49
N ILE A 8 -11.15 3.41 -17.33
CA ILE A 8 -10.49 3.39 -16.02
C ILE A 8 -10.52 4.79 -15.39
N GLU A 9 -10.26 5.85 -16.17
CA GLU A 9 -10.36 7.23 -15.69
C GLU A 9 -11.78 7.55 -15.21
N LYS A 10 -12.82 7.17 -15.97
CA LYS A 10 -14.22 7.33 -15.55
C LYS A 10 -14.53 6.53 -14.28
N LEU A 11 -14.11 5.26 -14.24
CA LEU A 11 -14.33 4.37 -13.09
C LEU A 11 -13.70 4.94 -11.82
N CYS A 12 -12.43 5.36 -11.89
CA CYS A 12 -11.69 5.90 -10.75
C CYS A 12 -12.12 7.32 -10.37
N ALA A 13 -12.80 8.08 -11.24
CA ALA A 13 -13.28 9.42 -10.91
C ALA A 13 -14.31 9.40 -9.75
N HIS A 14 -15.03 8.29 -9.59
CA HIS A 14 -15.93 8.05 -8.46
C HIS A 14 -15.21 7.97 -7.10
N LEU A 15 -13.89 7.75 -7.06
CA LEU A 15 -13.14 7.77 -5.80
C LEU A 15 -12.99 9.17 -5.19
N ALA A 16 -13.21 10.21 -6.01
CA ALA A 16 -13.20 11.60 -5.56
C ALA A 16 -14.57 12.08 -5.07
N THR A 17 -15.64 11.29 -5.25
CA THR A 17 -17.01 11.66 -4.87
C THR A 17 -17.40 11.12 -3.51
N SER A 18 -18.45 11.68 -2.92
CA SER A 18 -19.03 11.19 -1.66
C SER A 18 -19.66 9.81 -1.82
N ASP A 19 -20.23 9.53 -2.99
CA ASP A 19 -20.69 8.20 -3.38
C ASP A 19 -19.61 7.51 -4.23
N GLN A 20 -18.92 6.55 -3.63
CA GLN A 20 -17.87 5.77 -4.30
C GLN A 20 -18.41 4.41 -4.80
N SER A 21 -19.71 4.13 -4.62
CA SER A 21 -20.32 2.83 -4.96
C SER A 21 -20.06 2.42 -6.41
N PRO A 22 -20.14 3.32 -7.42
CA PRO A 22 -19.85 2.93 -8.80
C PRO A 22 -18.44 2.37 -9.04
N PHE A 23 -17.44 2.77 -8.23
CA PHE A 23 -16.11 2.15 -8.27
C PHE A 23 -16.15 0.75 -7.64
N PHE A 24 -16.73 0.62 -6.45
CA PHE A 24 -16.76 -0.64 -5.69
C PHE A 24 -17.67 -1.70 -6.29
N ASP A 25 -18.71 -1.32 -7.02
CA ASP A 25 -19.56 -2.23 -7.79
C ASP A 25 -18.76 -2.96 -8.89
N ARG A 26 -17.58 -2.43 -9.24
CA ARG A 26 -16.63 -3.05 -10.17
C ARG A 26 -15.49 -3.81 -9.51
N VAL A 27 -15.53 -3.96 -8.19
CA VAL A 27 -14.56 -4.73 -7.43
C VAL A 27 -15.18 -6.08 -7.07
N SER A 28 -14.47 -7.17 -7.39
CA SER A 28 -14.90 -8.52 -7.05
C SER A 28 -15.14 -8.63 -5.53
N PRO A 29 -16.20 -9.35 -5.08
CA PRO A 29 -16.35 -9.68 -3.67
C PRO A 29 -15.16 -10.48 -3.12
N ASP A 30 -14.45 -11.21 -3.99
CA ASP A 30 -13.27 -12.01 -3.67
C ASP A 30 -11.95 -11.30 -4.06
N VAL A 31 -11.97 -9.97 -4.18
CA VAL A 31 -10.79 -9.18 -4.54
C VAL A 31 -9.64 -9.46 -3.56
N VAL A 32 -8.45 -9.66 -4.11
CA VAL A 32 -7.22 -9.73 -3.32
C VAL A 32 -6.62 -8.32 -3.26
N TRP A 33 -6.79 -7.63 -2.13
CA TRP A 33 -6.23 -6.30 -1.92
C TRP A 33 -5.02 -6.38 -1.00
N ASP A 34 -3.86 -6.02 -1.54
CA ASP A 34 -2.61 -5.92 -0.82
C ASP A 34 -2.28 -4.45 -0.56
N VAL A 35 -2.31 -4.05 0.71
CA VAL A 35 -1.92 -2.69 1.13
C VAL A 35 -0.47 -2.72 1.60
N MET A 36 0.40 -2.10 0.82
CA MET A 36 1.83 -2.06 1.07
C MET A 36 2.16 -0.89 2.00
N GLY A 37 2.61 -1.22 3.22
CA GLY A 37 3.04 -0.23 4.19
C GLY A 37 3.75 -0.87 5.37
N LYS A 38 4.41 -0.06 6.19
CA LYS A 38 4.93 -0.53 7.48
C LYS A 38 3.76 -0.62 8.45
N LYS A 39 3.45 -1.82 8.96
CA LYS A 39 2.88 -1.94 10.30
C LYS A 39 4.02 -1.79 11.30
N SER A 40 4.08 -0.69 12.04
CA SER A 40 4.84 -0.68 13.30
C SER A 40 4.07 -1.54 14.31
N VAL A 41 4.29 -2.85 14.28
CA VAL A 41 3.94 -3.72 15.43
C VAL A 41 5.23 -3.98 16.19
N ALA A 42 5.49 -3.12 17.18
CA ALA A 42 6.25 -3.32 18.41
C ALA A 42 6.95 -2.00 18.83
N PRO A 43 7.03 -1.67 20.13
CA PRO A 43 8.03 -0.71 20.59
C PRO A 43 9.41 -1.23 20.18
N SER A 44 10.30 -0.33 19.76
CA SER A 44 11.68 -0.68 19.39
C SER A 44 12.28 -1.61 20.45
N PRO A 45 12.76 -2.81 20.08
CA PRO A 45 13.44 -3.68 21.04
C PRO A 45 14.64 -2.93 21.59
N SER A 46 14.84 -3.01 22.90
CA SER A 46 16.01 -2.41 23.53
C SER A 46 17.29 -3.03 22.95
N THR A 47 18.40 -2.29 22.99
CA THR A 47 19.71 -2.71 22.45
C THR A 47 20.15 -4.12 22.90
N ASP A 48 19.65 -4.58 24.05
CA ASP A 48 19.95 -5.89 24.62
C ASP A 48 19.19 -7.06 23.94
N GLU A 49 17.99 -6.85 23.41
CA GLU A 49 17.23 -7.90 22.70
C GLU A 49 17.82 -8.20 21.31
N ILE A 50 18.45 -7.20 20.68
CA ILE A 50 19.09 -7.34 19.36
C ILE A 50 20.32 -8.27 19.44
N ARG A 51 21.02 -8.31 20.58
CA ARG A 51 22.18 -9.19 20.77
C ARG A 51 21.80 -10.68 20.81
N GLY A 52 20.63 -11.02 21.34
CA GLY A 52 20.16 -12.40 21.48
C GLY A 52 19.79 -13.08 20.15
N LEU A 53 19.36 -12.32 19.14
CA LEU A 53 18.93 -12.86 17.85
C LEU A 53 20.09 -13.13 16.89
N ALA A 54 21.24 -12.46 17.08
CA ALA A 54 22.43 -12.65 16.23
C ALA A 54 23.06 -14.05 16.39
N ASP A 55 22.97 -14.66 17.58
CA ASP A 55 23.54 -15.98 17.86
C ASP A 55 22.74 -17.15 17.27
N VAL A 56 21.45 -16.94 16.98
CA VAL A 56 20.57 -18.00 16.45
C VAL A 56 20.68 -18.14 14.93
N GLN A 57 20.91 -17.04 14.21
CA GLN A 57 20.86 -17.02 12.75
C GLN A 57 22.12 -17.60 12.06
N LEU A 58 23.25 -17.70 12.77
CA LEU A 58 24.53 -18.16 12.20
C LEU A 58 24.61 -19.69 11.96
N ARG A 59 23.61 -20.48 12.37
CA ARG A 59 23.69 -21.96 12.33
C ARG A 59 23.14 -22.63 11.06
N HIS A 60 22.52 -21.90 10.13
CA HIS A 60 21.83 -22.51 8.97
C HIS A 60 22.06 -21.81 7.62
N ALA A 61 23.31 -21.45 7.30
CA ALA A 61 23.65 -21.02 5.93
C ALA A 61 24.02 -22.24 5.06
N GLY A 62 23.00 -22.84 4.43
CA GLY A 62 23.16 -23.79 3.33
C GLY A 62 23.32 -23.05 1.99
N THR A 63 24.27 -23.49 1.17
CA THR A 63 24.72 -22.92 -0.10
C THR A 63 23.64 -22.90 -1.20
N HIS A 64 23.37 -21.73 -1.79
CA HIS A 64 22.70 -21.62 -3.09
C HIS A 64 23.40 -20.58 -3.99
N PRO A 65 23.76 -20.89 -5.25
CA PRO A 65 24.63 -20.03 -6.07
C PRO A 65 23.82 -19.13 -6.99
N ALA A 66 23.54 -17.90 -6.55
CA ALA A 66 23.14 -16.80 -7.43
C ALA A 66 23.33 -15.45 -6.70
N ALA A 67 24.56 -15.14 -6.31
CA ALA A 67 24.92 -13.81 -5.82
C ALA A 67 26.08 -13.28 -6.66
N GLY A 68 25.76 -12.35 -7.55
CA GLY A 68 26.73 -11.58 -8.31
C GLY A 68 27.64 -10.79 -7.38
N HIS A 69 28.90 -10.71 -7.80
CA HIS A 69 30.05 -10.15 -7.09
C HIS A 69 29.87 -8.63 -6.83
N PHE A 70 29.70 -8.22 -5.57
CA PHE A 70 29.86 -6.82 -5.15
C PHE A 70 31.07 -6.73 -4.22
N THR A 71 32.17 -6.17 -4.72
CA THR A 71 33.43 -6.05 -3.98
C THR A 71 33.35 -4.98 -2.90
N SER A 72 33.60 -5.43 -1.67
CA SER A 72 33.69 -4.72 -0.39
C SER A 72 34.76 -3.62 -0.36
N LEU A 73 34.38 -2.43 0.14
CA LEU A 73 35.24 -1.56 0.96
C LEU A 73 34.34 -0.71 1.91
N GLY A 74 34.25 -1.08 3.19
CA GLY A 74 33.76 -0.16 4.25
C GLY A 74 33.03 -0.76 5.45
N THR A 75 33.77 -1.08 6.52
CA THR A 75 33.40 -1.27 7.95
C THR A 75 32.36 -2.35 8.37
N PRO A 76 32.66 -3.17 9.41
CA PRO A 76 31.74 -4.20 9.91
C PRO A 76 30.86 -3.63 11.03
N SER A 77 29.77 -2.95 10.70
CA SER A 77 28.62 -2.70 11.60
C SER A 77 27.49 -2.01 10.86
N THR A 78 26.98 -2.63 9.79
CA THR A 78 25.68 -2.24 9.24
C THR A 78 24.84 -3.49 9.16
N VAL A 79 24.10 -3.77 10.24
CA VAL A 79 22.98 -4.70 10.16
C VAL A 79 21.92 -4.01 9.32
N PHE A 80 21.81 -4.40 8.06
CA PHE A 80 20.63 -4.08 7.26
C PHE A 80 19.47 -4.88 7.86
N THR A 81 18.72 -4.26 8.78
CA THR A 81 17.38 -4.78 9.10
C THR A 81 16.55 -4.61 7.84
N THR A 82 16.35 -5.70 7.10
CA THR A 82 15.39 -5.70 6.02
C THR A 82 14.03 -5.61 6.69
N ALA A 83 13.50 -4.40 6.82
CA ALA A 83 12.12 -4.19 7.20
C ALA A 83 11.26 -4.93 6.19
N VAL A 84 10.76 -6.10 6.56
CA VAL A 84 9.82 -6.87 5.74
C VAL A 84 8.58 -5.98 5.60
N PRO A 85 8.16 -5.59 4.39
CA PRO A 85 6.90 -4.87 4.24
C PRO A 85 5.79 -5.83 4.70
N LEU A 86 5.15 -5.50 5.82
CA LEU A 86 4.04 -6.28 6.33
C LEU A 86 2.80 -5.88 5.51
N SER A 87 2.66 -6.49 4.34
CA SER A 87 1.46 -6.44 3.50
C SER A 87 0.26 -6.89 4.32
N VAL A 88 -0.79 -6.07 4.38
CA VAL A 88 -2.08 -6.52 4.91
C VAL A 88 -2.92 -7.01 3.75
N LEU A 89 -3.23 -8.31 3.74
CA LEU A 89 -4.18 -8.88 2.81
C LEU A 89 -5.60 -8.55 3.27
N ILE A 90 -6.35 -7.87 2.42
CA ILE A 90 -7.75 -7.55 2.62
C ILE A 90 -8.52 -8.25 1.49
N THR A 91 -9.41 -9.16 1.86
CA THR A 91 -10.10 -10.04 0.91
C THR A 91 -11.51 -9.59 0.57
N SER A 92 -11.92 -8.38 0.97
CA SER A 92 -13.22 -7.82 0.58
C SER A 92 -13.26 -6.28 0.60
N PRO A 93 -14.06 -5.64 -0.28
CA PRO A 93 -14.23 -4.18 -0.31
C PRO A 93 -14.70 -3.57 1.01
N GLU A 94 -15.61 -4.26 1.71
CA GLU A 94 -16.10 -3.83 3.02
C GLU A 94 -14.99 -3.83 4.08
N SER A 95 -14.13 -4.85 4.06
CA SER A 95 -12.99 -4.95 4.99
C SER A 95 -11.95 -3.86 4.73
N TRP A 96 -11.83 -3.41 3.48
CA TRP A 96 -10.96 -2.28 3.13
C TRP A 96 -11.54 -0.93 3.59
N LYS A 97 -12.84 -0.69 3.33
CA LYS A 97 -13.54 0.52 3.78
C LYS A 97 -13.48 0.66 5.30
N LYS A 98 -13.69 -0.44 6.04
CA LYS A 98 -13.69 -0.47 7.50
C LYS A 98 -12.28 -0.45 8.12
N GLY A 99 -11.29 -1.05 7.46
CA GLY A 99 -9.93 -1.18 7.96
C GLY A 99 -9.05 0.03 7.65
N ALA A 100 -8.37 -0.01 6.50
CA ALA A 100 -7.32 0.94 6.16
C ALA A 100 -7.84 2.38 5.93
N LEU A 101 -9.00 2.52 5.29
CA LEU A 101 -9.63 3.85 5.12
C LEU A 101 -10.27 4.37 6.40
N GLY A 102 -10.89 3.50 7.21
CA GLY A 102 -11.52 3.89 8.46
C GLY A 102 -10.54 4.56 9.42
N VAL A 103 -9.38 3.91 9.64
CA VAL A 103 -8.34 4.42 10.54
C VAL A 103 -7.88 5.83 10.17
N ILE A 104 -7.65 6.11 8.87
CA ILE A 104 -7.19 7.44 8.47
C ILE A 104 -8.32 8.47 8.44
N ASN A 105 -9.54 8.09 8.03
CA ASN A 105 -10.67 9.01 7.99
C ASN A 105 -11.04 9.55 9.37
N GLU A 106 -10.87 8.75 10.43
CA GLU A 106 -11.05 9.21 11.82
C GLU A 106 -10.04 10.29 12.23
N ARG A 107 -8.91 10.42 11.51
CA ARG A 107 -7.84 11.38 11.81
C ARG A 107 -7.95 12.65 10.97
N LEU A 108 -8.85 12.69 9.99
CA LEU A 108 -9.00 13.79 9.04
C LEU A 108 -10.25 14.61 9.34
N GLN A 109 -10.17 15.92 9.10
CA GLN A 109 -11.31 16.85 9.27
C GLN A 109 -12.47 16.53 8.32
N HIS A 110 -12.15 15.96 7.16
CA HIS A 110 -13.11 15.56 6.14
C HIS A 110 -12.72 14.19 5.58
N PRO A 111 -13.70 13.39 5.09
CA PRO A 111 -13.42 12.11 4.45
C PRO A 111 -12.42 12.25 3.29
N LEU A 112 -11.51 11.29 3.20
CA LEU A 112 -10.50 11.23 2.16
C LEU A 112 -11.15 11.08 0.78
N GLN A 113 -10.77 11.97 -0.15
CA GLN A 113 -11.17 11.91 -1.56
C GLN A 113 -9.93 11.62 -2.41
N LEU A 114 -9.95 10.54 -3.19
CA LEU A 114 -8.82 10.18 -4.05
C LEU A 114 -9.06 10.75 -5.44
N LYS A 115 -8.16 11.62 -5.89
CA LYS A 115 -8.19 12.23 -7.22
C LYS A 115 -7.17 11.55 -8.11
N ILE A 116 -7.55 11.30 -9.36
CA ILE A 116 -6.66 10.72 -10.36
C ILE A 116 -5.58 11.73 -10.73
N VAL A 117 -4.33 11.28 -10.70
CA VAL A 117 -3.17 11.98 -11.27
C VAL A 117 -2.86 11.41 -12.65
N ASN A 118 -2.84 10.09 -12.78
CA ASN A 118 -2.50 9.42 -14.03
C ASN A 118 -3.09 8.00 -14.10
N VAL A 119 -3.26 7.49 -15.32
CA VAL A 119 -3.61 6.10 -15.60
C VAL A 119 -2.61 5.55 -16.63
N VAL A 120 -1.98 4.43 -16.29
CA VAL A 120 -0.97 3.76 -17.12
C VAL A 120 -1.40 2.32 -17.39
N GLY A 121 -1.35 1.91 -18.67
CA GLY A 121 -1.81 0.60 -19.11
C GLY A 121 -3.32 0.54 -19.31
N GLY A 122 -3.86 -0.68 -19.27
CA GLY A 122 -5.22 -0.97 -19.67
C GLY A 122 -5.36 -1.23 -21.17
N GLY A 123 -6.58 -1.56 -21.60
CA GLY A 123 -6.86 -1.98 -22.98
C GLY A 123 -7.14 -3.49 -23.11
N ALA A 124 -7.79 -3.85 -24.22
CA ALA A 124 -8.34 -5.19 -24.45
C ALA A 124 -7.28 -6.31 -24.51
N ASP A 125 -6.00 -5.98 -24.59
CA ASP A 125 -4.84 -6.89 -24.64
C ASP A 125 -4.07 -6.95 -23.31
N GLN A 126 -4.47 -6.18 -22.29
CA GLN A 126 -3.81 -6.13 -20.99
C GLN A 126 -4.76 -6.59 -19.89
N GLU A 127 -4.25 -7.29 -18.89
CA GLU A 127 -5.01 -7.60 -17.67
C GLU A 127 -4.82 -6.56 -16.57
N TRP A 128 -3.78 -5.73 -16.69
CA TRP A 128 -3.33 -4.84 -15.64
C TRP A 128 -3.41 -3.37 -16.06
N ALA A 129 -3.70 -2.51 -15.09
CA ALA A 129 -3.48 -1.08 -15.20
C ALA A 129 -3.01 -0.53 -13.86
N THR A 130 -2.30 0.60 -13.90
CA THR A 130 -1.89 1.35 -12.71
C THR A 130 -2.59 2.70 -12.70
N VAL A 131 -3.11 3.08 -11.54
CA VAL A 131 -3.69 4.40 -11.32
C VAL A 131 -2.87 5.11 -10.25
N GLU A 132 -2.34 6.27 -10.60
CA GLU A 132 -1.71 7.19 -9.65
C GLU A 132 -2.79 8.11 -9.11
N LEU A 133 -2.83 8.25 -7.78
CA LEU A 133 -3.84 9.05 -7.09
C LEU A 133 -3.16 10.02 -6.13
N GLU A 134 -3.81 11.16 -5.90
CA GLU A 134 -3.53 12.03 -4.78
C GLU A 134 -4.74 12.15 -3.87
N ALA A 135 -4.48 12.29 -2.57
CA ALA A 135 -5.51 12.54 -1.58
C ALA A 135 -4.99 13.58 -0.59
N ASN A 136 -5.23 14.85 -0.92
CA ASN A 136 -4.84 15.97 -0.07
C ASN A 136 -5.92 16.19 0.98
N GLY A 137 -5.54 16.16 2.25
CA GLY A 137 -6.42 16.41 3.39
C GLY A 137 -5.74 17.21 4.48
N VAL A 138 -6.48 17.42 5.57
CA VAL A 138 -6.01 18.06 6.79
C VAL A 138 -6.43 17.19 7.97
N CYS A 139 -5.49 16.84 8.84
CA CYS A 139 -5.78 16.09 10.05
C CYS A 139 -6.54 16.94 11.08
N ASN A 140 -7.16 16.31 12.08
CA ASN A 140 -7.94 16.98 13.11
C ASN A 140 -7.16 18.07 13.85
N ASN A 141 -5.86 17.85 14.07
CA ASN A 141 -4.94 18.82 14.68
C ASN A 141 -4.41 19.93 13.73
N GLY A 142 -4.89 19.99 12.48
CA GLY A 142 -4.44 20.95 11.47
C GLY A 142 -3.21 20.53 10.66
N MET A 143 -2.63 19.35 10.92
CA MET A 143 -1.49 18.84 10.13
C MET A 143 -1.91 18.60 8.67
N PRO A 144 -1.17 19.12 7.68
CA PRO A 144 -1.39 18.78 6.27
C PRO A 144 -1.17 17.28 6.02
N TYR A 145 -2.04 16.67 5.21
CA TYR A 145 -1.98 15.27 4.81
C TYR A 145 -1.96 15.14 3.27
N PRO A 146 -0.82 15.41 2.60
CA PRO A 146 -0.70 15.36 1.15
C PRO A 146 -0.38 13.94 0.65
N GLN A 147 -1.30 12.99 0.83
CA GLN A 147 -1.05 11.58 0.54
C GLN A 147 -1.00 11.31 -0.98
N ARG A 148 -0.20 10.33 -1.38
CA ARG A 148 -0.05 9.85 -2.76
C ARG A 148 -0.19 8.33 -2.79
N TYR A 149 -0.84 7.83 -3.84
CA TYR A 149 -1.03 6.41 -4.03
C TYR A 149 -0.63 5.98 -5.44
N ALA A 150 -0.19 4.74 -5.56
CA ALA A 150 -0.19 4.01 -6.83
C ALA A 150 -0.95 2.70 -6.61
N TRP A 151 -2.04 2.49 -7.34
CA TRP A 151 -2.84 1.28 -7.29
C TRP A 151 -2.60 0.47 -8.57
N VAL A 152 -1.96 -0.68 -8.41
CA VAL A 152 -1.75 -1.64 -9.51
C VAL A 152 -2.90 -2.63 -9.48
N MET A 153 -3.79 -2.56 -10.45
CA MET A 153 -5.05 -3.30 -10.50
C MET A 153 -5.04 -4.34 -11.60
N ARG A 154 -5.50 -5.56 -11.29
CA ARG A 154 -5.77 -6.61 -12.29
C ARG A 154 -7.27 -6.76 -12.51
N PHE A 155 -7.65 -6.97 -13.75
CA PHE A 155 -9.02 -7.13 -14.20
C PHE A 155 -9.24 -8.53 -14.78
N ASP A 156 -10.40 -9.13 -14.50
CA ASP A 156 -10.84 -10.37 -15.15
C ASP A 156 -11.37 -10.11 -16.57
N GLU A 157 -11.76 -11.17 -17.29
CA GLU A 157 -12.34 -11.10 -18.64
C GLU A 157 -13.52 -10.14 -18.77
N SER A 158 -14.34 -10.03 -17.73
CA SER A 158 -15.50 -9.13 -17.71
C SER A 158 -15.13 -7.67 -17.49
N GLY A 159 -13.89 -7.36 -17.10
CA GLY A 159 -13.44 -6.02 -16.71
C GLY A 159 -13.67 -5.70 -15.22
N THR A 160 -13.90 -6.71 -14.38
CA THR A 160 -14.03 -6.57 -12.92
C THR A 160 -12.66 -6.59 -12.26
N ILE A 161 -12.43 -5.72 -11.27
CA ILE A 161 -11.19 -5.67 -10.49
C ILE A 161 -11.13 -6.89 -9.57
N VAL A 162 -10.15 -7.76 -9.78
CA VAL A 162 -9.96 -9.01 -9.02
C VAL A 162 -8.73 -8.97 -8.12
N GLN A 163 -7.83 -8.00 -8.32
CA GLN A 163 -6.66 -7.82 -7.49
C GLN A 163 -6.22 -6.36 -7.48
N VAL A 164 -5.78 -5.87 -6.32
CA VAL A 164 -5.21 -4.52 -6.17
C VAL A 164 -3.97 -4.60 -5.30
N ARG A 165 -2.88 -3.98 -5.74
CA ARG A 165 -1.73 -3.62 -4.88
C ARG A 165 -1.72 -2.12 -4.68
N ALA A 166 -1.93 -1.67 -3.46
CA ALA A 166 -1.95 -0.26 -3.10
C ALA A 166 -0.62 0.13 -2.44
N TYR A 167 0.15 0.97 -3.12
CA TYR A 167 1.32 1.66 -2.57
C TYR A 167 0.91 3.05 -2.09
N LEU A 168 1.48 3.48 -0.95
CA LEU A 168 1.23 4.78 -0.35
C LEU A 168 2.39 5.24 0.54
N ASP A 169 2.42 6.51 0.92
CA ASP A 169 3.33 7.02 1.95
C ASP A 169 2.87 6.55 3.34
N SER A 170 3.33 5.36 3.73
CA SER A 170 3.05 4.79 5.04
C SER A 170 3.69 5.56 6.20
N ALA A 171 4.76 6.33 5.97
CA ALA A 171 5.35 7.17 7.02
C ALA A 171 4.43 8.36 7.32
N LEU A 172 3.81 8.94 6.30
CA LEU A 172 2.79 9.98 6.46
C LEU A 172 1.54 9.44 7.18
N VAL A 173 1.08 8.22 6.87
CA VAL A 173 0.00 7.56 7.63
C VAL A 173 0.36 7.44 9.10
N GLN A 174 1.54 6.89 9.40
CA GLN A 174 1.98 6.69 10.78
C GLN A 174 2.03 8.03 11.54
N LYS A 175 2.60 9.06 10.92
CA LYS A 175 2.64 10.41 11.50
C LYS A 175 1.24 10.95 11.79
N ALA A 176 0.28 10.75 10.89
CA ALA A 176 -1.10 11.17 11.10
C ALA A 176 -1.75 10.45 12.28
N VAL A 177 -1.55 9.13 12.39
CA VAL A 177 -2.05 8.31 13.50
C VAL A 177 -1.42 8.73 14.83
N ASP A 178 -0.10 8.90 14.89
CA ASP A 178 0.60 9.23 16.14
C ASP A 178 0.23 10.61 16.69
N GLN A 179 -0.05 11.57 15.80
CA GLN A 179 -0.33 12.96 16.18
C GLN A 179 -1.84 13.27 16.32
N ASN A 180 -2.70 12.31 16.00
CA ASN A 180 -4.17 12.43 16.10
C ASN A 180 -4.75 11.13 16.70
N PRO A 181 -4.54 10.85 18.00
CA PRO A 181 -5.01 9.63 18.65
C PRO A 181 -6.53 9.52 18.75
#